data_AF-A0A6L9U2M7-F1
#
_entry.id   AF-A0A6L9U2M7-F1
#
_cell.length_a   1.000
_cell.length_b   1.000
_cell.length_c   1.000
_cell.angle_alpha   90.00
_cell.angle_beta   90.00
_cell.angle_gamma   90.00
#
_symmetry.space_group_name_H-M   'P 1'
#
loop_
_entity.id
_entity.type
_entity.pdbx_description
1 polymer ?
#
loop_
_entity_poly.entity_id
_entity_poly.type
_entity_poly.pdbx_seq_one_letter_code
_entity_poly.pdbx_strand_id
1 'polypeptide(L)'
;MATKTTQQSSDESLDISSSDAALDEAIDGLRGVLKKDSDGGLPEFEADGFGAEAGTGLSTFGDFGDDNAGPAFDGGDFGDVSAAPAAPGSALTANLDLIMDIPIDVQIMLGSSRMQVSGLMNLTEGAIIALDKKIGEPVEITVNGRKIGRGEITVLEHDDTRFGIKLTEIYNTKKS
;
A
#
# COMPACT_ATOMS: atom_id res chain seq x y z
N MET A 1 -55.97 -11.17 -33.16
CA MET A 1 -55.75 -10.13 -32.12
C MET A 1 -55.76 -10.85 -30.78
N ALA A 2 -54.63 -10.86 -30.07
CA ALA A 2 -54.50 -11.49 -28.75
C ALA A 2 -53.80 -10.49 -27.82
N THR A 3 -54.45 -10.22 -26.69
CA THR A 3 -54.09 -9.24 -25.67
C THR A 3 -52.97 -9.76 -24.77
N LYS A 4 -51.88 -9.01 -24.65
CA LYS A 4 -50.78 -9.27 -23.72
C LYS A 4 -51.21 -8.80 -22.33
N THR A 5 -51.56 -9.74 -21.45
CA THR A 5 -51.75 -9.48 -20.02
C THR A 5 -50.38 -9.38 -19.35
N THR A 6 -50.05 -8.18 -18.88
CA THR A 6 -48.90 -7.88 -18.03
C THR A 6 -49.13 -8.47 -16.63
N GLN A 7 -48.31 -9.43 -16.21
CA GLN A 7 -48.18 -9.78 -14.79
C GLN A 7 -47.33 -8.70 -14.11
N GLN A 8 -47.95 -7.96 -13.18
CA GLN A 8 -47.22 -7.22 -12.15
C GLN A 8 -46.73 -8.23 -11.12
N SER A 9 -45.41 -8.34 -10.96
CA SER A 9 -44.79 -8.93 -9.77
C SER A 9 -44.52 -7.79 -8.80
N SER A 10 -45.41 -7.66 -7.82
CA SER A 10 -45.26 -6.80 -6.65
C SER A 10 -44.29 -7.44 -5.65
N ASP A 11 -43.49 -6.58 -5.01
CA ASP A 11 -43.03 -6.71 -3.62
C ASP A 11 -41.98 -7.79 -3.34
N GLU A 12 -40.71 -7.44 -3.55
CA GLU A 12 -39.57 -8.16 -2.97
C GLU A 12 -39.30 -7.56 -1.58
N SER A 13 -40.11 -7.94 -0.60
CA SER A 13 -39.81 -7.71 0.81
C SER A 13 -38.67 -8.64 1.22
N LEU A 14 -37.50 -8.07 1.46
CA LEU A 14 -36.34 -8.79 2.00
C LEU A 14 -36.64 -9.24 3.44
N ASP A 15 -36.79 -10.55 3.66
CA ASP A 15 -36.91 -11.16 4.98
C ASP A 15 -35.60 -10.99 5.77
N ILE A 16 -35.54 -9.98 6.63
CA ILE A 16 -34.39 -9.63 7.49
C ILE A 16 -34.31 -10.48 8.76
N SER A 17 -35.16 -11.51 8.90
CA SER A 17 -35.38 -12.22 10.16
C SER A 17 -34.40 -13.38 10.43
N SER A 18 -33.62 -13.81 9.42
CA SER A 18 -32.70 -14.96 9.55
C SER A 18 -31.23 -14.59 9.74
N SER A 19 -30.84 -13.32 9.52
CA SER A 19 -29.44 -12.86 9.60
C SER A 19 -28.97 -12.51 11.02
N ASP A 20 -29.89 -12.40 11.99
CA ASP A 20 -29.55 -12.03 13.38
C ASP A 20 -28.82 -13.17 14.12
N ALA A 21 -29.22 -14.42 13.86
CA ALA A 21 -28.60 -15.59 14.50
C ALA A 21 -27.14 -15.80 14.09
N ALA A 22 -26.81 -15.56 12.82
CA ALA A 22 -25.44 -15.68 12.32
C ALA A 22 -24.54 -14.53 12.82
N LEU A 23 -25.12 -13.34 13.01
CA LEU A 23 -24.41 -12.20 13.58
C LEU A 23 -24.11 -12.41 15.06
N ASP A 24 -25.06 -12.94 15.83
CA ASP A 24 -24.88 -13.26 17.25
C ASP A 24 -23.81 -14.35 17.46
N GLU A 25 -23.77 -15.38 16.60
CA GLU A 25 -22.74 -16.42 16.65
C GLU A 25 -21.33 -15.84 16.38
N ALA A 26 -21.21 -14.90 15.43
CA ALA A 26 -19.96 -14.22 15.13
C ALA A 26 -19.49 -13.30 16.29
N ILE A 27 -20.43 -12.62 16.95
CA ILE A 27 -20.15 -11.72 18.09
C ILE A 27 -19.69 -12.52 19.32
N ASP A 28 -20.31 -13.66 19.60
CA ASP A 28 -19.93 -14.51 20.74
C ASP A 28 -18.55 -15.15 20.52
N GLY A 29 -18.24 -15.56 19.27
CA GLY A 29 -16.91 -16.02 18.88
C GLY A 29 -15.80 -14.98 19.15
N LEU A 30 -16.04 -13.71 18.84
CA LEU A 30 -15.06 -12.65 19.07
C LEU A 30 -14.88 -12.31 20.56
N ARG A 31 -15.94 -12.42 21.38
CA ARG A 31 -15.82 -12.27 22.85
C ARG A 31 -14.98 -13.37 23.49
N GLY A 32 -15.06 -14.59 22.96
CA GLY A 32 -14.28 -15.72 23.44
C GLY A 32 -12.77 -15.53 23.27
N VAL A 33 -12.33 -15.03 22.10
CA VAL A 33 -10.90 -14.79 21.84
C VAL A 33 -10.35 -13.65 22.69
N LEU A 34 -11.12 -12.56 22.86
CA LEU A 34 -10.70 -11.41 23.66
C LEU A 34 -10.56 -11.73 25.15
N LYS A 35 -11.41 -12.61 25.70
CA LYS A 35 -11.23 -13.11 27.08
C LYS A 35 -10.00 -14.00 27.23
N LYS A 36 -9.72 -14.83 26.23
CA LYS A 36 -8.55 -15.71 26.24
C LYS A 36 -7.24 -14.92 26.27
N ASP A 37 -7.21 -13.76 25.60
CA ASP A 37 -6.04 -12.89 25.59
C ASP A 37 -5.95 -11.97 26.82
N SER A 38 -7.07 -11.60 27.46
CA SER A 38 -7.04 -10.78 28.69
C SER A 38 -6.61 -11.57 29.95
N ASP A 39 -6.83 -12.88 29.98
CA ASP A 39 -6.43 -13.76 31.10
C ASP A 39 -5.06 -14.43 30.87
N GLY A 40 -4.43 -14.19 29.72
CA GLY A 40 -3.05 -14.59 29.43
C GLY A 40 -2.07 -13.72 30.19
N GLY A 41 -1.72 -14.13 31.41
CA GLY A 41 -0.68 -13.50 32.22
C GLY A 41 0.59 -13.23 31.41
N LEU A 42 1.00 -11.97 31.41
CA LEU A 42 2.25 -11.51 30.81
C LEU A 42 3.42 -12.36 31.36
N PRO A 43 4.35 -12.86 30.54
CA PRO A 43 5.60 -13.40 31.05
C PRO A 43 6.32 -12.29 31.83
N GLU A 44 6.62 -12.58 33.09
CA GLU A 44 7.40 -11.73 34.00
C GLU A 44 8.79 -11.54 33.40
N PHE A 45 9.02 -10.39 32.76
CA PHE A 45 10.35 -9.97 32.35
C PHE A 45 11.11 -9.59 33.62
N GLU A 46 12.01 -10.46 34.09
CA GLU A 46 12.96 -10.18 35.16
C GLU A 46 13.79 -8.94 34.77
N ALA A 47 13.47 -7.82 35.40
CA ALA A 47 14.22 -6.59 35.29
C ALA A 47 15.45 -6.66 36.20
N ASP A 48 16.43 -7.46 35.81
CA ASP A 48 17.76 -7.38 36.40
C ASP A 48 18.54 -6.20 35.81
N GLY A 49 18.74 -5.17 36.64
CA GLY A 49 20.06 -4.54 36.69
C GLY A 49 20.26 -3.14 36.11
N PHE A 50 19.28 -2.25 36.11
CA PHE A 50 19.56 -0.81 35.92
C PHE A 50 18.92 0.06 37.01
N GLY A 51 19.59 0.06 38.17
CA GLY A 51 19.24 0.86 39.32
C GLY A 51 20.48 1.43 40.02
N ALA A 52 20.82 2.66 39.61
CA ALA A 52 21.39 3.73 40.45
C ALA A 52 22.64 3.46 41.32
N GLU A 53 23.78 3.98 40.88
CA GLU A 53 24.76 4.59 41.78
C GLU A 53 25.52 5.74 41.14
N ALA A 54 25.37 6.92 41.73
CA ALA A 54 26.21 8.08 41.48
C ALA A 54 27.57 7.84 42.13
N GLY A 55 28.65 7.80 41.33
CA GLY A 55 29.99 7.73 41.87
C GLY A 55 31.06 7.46 40.82
N THR A 56 31.79 8.52 40.45
CA THR A 56 33.22 8.49 40.06
C THR A 56 33.64 7.55 38.92
N GLY A 57 33.94 8.10 37.74
CA GLY A 57 34.63 7.34 36.69
C GLY A 57 34.93 8.06 35.38
N LEU A 58 35.25 9.36 35.39
CA LEU A 58 35.77 10.08 34.21
C LEU A 58 37.31 10.00 34.16
N SER A 59 37.88 8.80 34.29
CA SER A 59 39.34 8.60 34.21
C SER A 59 39.69 7.35 33.42
N THR A 60 39.33 7.35 32.13
CA THR A 60 39.86 6.42 31.12
C THR A 60 40.37 7.16 29.88
N PHE A 61 40.70 8.45 29.99
CA PHE A 61 41.40 9.19 28.95
C PHE A 61 42.68 9.80 29.54
N GLY A 62 43.71 8.96 29.69
CA GLY A 62 45.01 9.40 30.15
C GLY A 62 45.87 8.28 30.74
N ASP A 63 46.26 7.30 29.93
CA ASP A 63 47.42 6.44 30.23
C ASP A 63 48.08 6.02 28.90
N PHE A 64 48.81 6.96 28.30
CA PHE A 64 49.74 6.70 27.19
C PHE A 64 51.14 6.88 27.73
N GLY A 65 51.75 5.79 28.20
CA GLY A 65 53.17 5.75 28.51
C GLY A 65 53.55 4.58 29.39
N ASP A 66 53.80 3.41 28.78
CA ASP A 66 54.96 2.61 29.19
C ASP A 66 55.38 1.64 28.08
N ASP A 67 56.65 1.76 27.71
CA ASP A 67 57.35 0.98 26.71
C ASP A 67 57.71 -0.40 27.28
N ASN A 68 57.13 -1.47 26.75
CA ASN A 68 57.68 -2.82 26.95
C ASN A 68 57.81 -3.57 25.63
N ALA A 69 59.06 -3.72 25.20
CA ALA A 69 59.48 -4.51 24.07
C ALA A 69 59.26 -6.00 24.35
N GLY A 70 58.32 -6.61 23.63
CA GLY A 70 58.22 -8.06 23.47
C GLY A 70 57.46 -8.39 22.17
N PRO A 71 58.06 -9.07 21.19
CA PRO A 71 57.33 -9.57 20.04
C PRO A 71 56.83 -10.97 20.36
N ALA A 72 55.57 -11.08 20.79
CA ALA A 72 54.84 -12.36 20.80
C ALA A 72 53.35 -12.10 20.62
N PHE A 73 52.98 -11.47 19.50
CA PHE A 73 51.65 -11.64 18.94
C PHE A 73 51.64 -13.02 18.27
N ASP A 74 51.07 -13.96 18.99
CA ASP A 74 50.89 -15.36 18.60
C ASP A 74 49.93 -15.46 17.40
N GLY A 75 50.39 -16.24 16.42
CA GLY A 75 49.64 -16.95 15.38
C GLY A 75 48.27 -16.40 14.98
N GLY A 76 48.24 -15.72 13.83
CA GLY A 76 47.01 -15.51 13.08
C GLY A 76 46.32 -16.83 12.73
N ASP A 77 45.07 -16.95 13.19
CA ASP A 77 44.01 -17.76 12.60
C ASP A 77 42.76 -16.88 12.45
N PHE A 78 42.90 -15.82 11.65
CA PHE A 78 41.73 -15.15 11.09
C PHE A 78 41.32 -15.98 9.88
N GLY A 79 40.47 -16.97 10.16
CA GLY A 79 39.83 -17.81 9.16
C GLY A 79 39.38 -16.96 7.98
N ASP A 80 39.96 -17.31 6.84
CA ASP A 80 39.64 -16.90 5.48
C ASP A 80 38.12 -16.89 5.26
N VAL A 81 37.46 -15.76 5.56
CA VAL A 81 36.17 -15.44 4.96
C VAL A 81 36.48 -15.00 3.54
N SER A 82 36.54 -15.99 2.65
CA SER A 82 36.57 -15.79 1.21
C SER A 82 35.27 -15.07 0.80
N ALA A 83 35.24 -13.76 1.01
CA ALA A 83 34.28 -12.86 0.43
C ALA A 83 34.62 -12.80 -1.07
N ALA A 84 34.00 -13.70 -1.83
CA ALA A 84 33.98 -13.61 -3.27
C ALA A 84 33.67 -12.16 -3.65
N PRO A 85 34.44 -11.53 -4.56
CA PRO A 85 34.18 -10.16 -4.97
C PRO A 85 32.81 -10.14 -5.64
N ALA A 86 31.79 -9.68 -4.90
CA ALA A 86 30.47 -9.42 -5.46
C ALA A 86 30.67 -8.49 -6.65
N ALA A 87 30.25 -8.96 -7.82
CA ALA A 87 30.43 -8.22 -9.05
C ALA A 87 29.88 -6.79 -8.87
N PRO A 88 30.61 -5.74 -9.30
CA PRO A 88 30.25 -4.33 -9.08
C PRO A 88 28.90 -3.89 -9.70
N GLY A 89 28.12 -4.81 -10.29
CA GLY A 89 26.75 -4.59 -10.76
C GLY A 89 25.66 -4.94 -9.74
N SER A 90 25.91 -5.80 -8.75
CA SER A 90 24.85 -6.27 -7.83
C SER A 90 24.31 -5.16 -6.92
N ALA A 91 25.15 -4.20 -6.52
CA ALA A 91 24.70 -3.06 -5.71
C ALA A 91 23.75 -2.12 -6.47
N LEU A 92 23.98 -1.88 -7.78
CA LEU A 92 23.08 -1.05 -8.59
C LEU A 92 21.73 -1.73 -8.85
N THR A 93 21.74 -3.05 -9.07
CA THR A 93 20.51 -3.83 -9.22
C THR A 93 19.68 -3.83 -7.94
N ALA A 94 20.30 -3.99 -6.76
CA ALA A 94 19.59 -3.93 -5.48
C ALA A 94 18.96 -2.55 -5.22
N ASN A 95 19.62 -1.47 -5.62
CA ASN A 95 19.06 -0.12 -5.53
C ASN A 95 17.90 0.12 -6.53
N LEU A 96 17.96 -0.49 -7.72
CA LEU A 96 16.87 -0.43 -8.70
C LEU A 96 15.62 -1.17 -8.20
N ASP A 97 15.80 -2.29 -7.52
CA ASP A 97 14.69 -3.08 -6.95
C ASP A 97 13.88 -2.25 -5.94
N LEU A 98 14.58 -1.56 -5.03
CA LEU A 98 13.96 -0.62 -4.07
C LEU A 98 13.16 0.51 -4.73
N ILE A 99 13.54 0.93 -5.93
CA ILE A 99 12.86 2.00 -6.68
C ILE A 99 11.60 1.47 -7.38
N MET A 100 11.57 0.19 -7.75
CA MET A 100 10.41 -0.43 -8.42
C MET A 100 9.20 -0.59 -7.48
N ASP A 101 9.46 -0.71 -6.17
CA ASP A 101 8.41 -0.89 -5.16
C ASP A 101 7.72 0.41 -4.74
N ILE A 102 8.14 1.55 -5.27
CA ILE A 102 7.56 2.85 -4.92
C ILE A 102 6.12 2.91 -5.46
N PRO A 103 5.10 3.04 -4.59
CA PRO A 103 3.72 3.13 -5.04
C PRO A 103 3.47 4.46 -5.77
N ILE A 104 2.68 4.40 -6.85
CA ILE A 104 2.31 5.56 -7.66
C ILE A 104 0.79 5.67 -7.81
N ASP A 105 0.29 6.90 -7.76
CA ASP A 105 -1.12 7.18 -8.01
C ASP A 105 -1.40 7.26 -9.51
N VAL A 106 -2.27 6.36 -9.97
CA VAL A 106 -2.77 6.34 -11.35
C VAL A 106 -4.16 6.96 -11.38
N GLN A 107 -4.31 8.02 -12.16
CA GLN A 107 -5.58 8.72 -12.35
C GLN A 107 -6.08 8.48 -13.76
N ILE A 108 -7.34 8.07 -13.86
CA ILE A 108 -8.03 7.90 -15.13
C ILE A 108 -8.99 9.05 -15.34
N MET A 109 -8.84 9.73 -16.47
CA MET A 109 -9.69 10.84 -16.86
C MET A 109 -10.65 10.40 -17.96
N LEU A 110 -11.95 10.50 -17.67
CA LEU A 110 -13.00 10.27 -18.66
C LEU A 110 -12.93 11.32 -19.78
N GLY A 111 -12.76 12.59 -19.40
CA GLY A 111 -12.64 13.74 -20.29
C GLY A 111 -12.38 15.03 -19.51
N SER A 112 -12.10 16.12 -20.22
CA SER A 112 -11.85 17.44 -19.66
C SER A 112 -12.90 18.45 -20.14
N SER A 113 -13.10 19.53 -19.38
CA SER A 113 -13.97 20.63 -19.81
C SER A 113 -13.40 21.96 -19.35
N ARG A 114 -13.45 22.96 -20.21
CA ARG A 114 -12.95 24.31 -19.93
C ARG A 114 -14.12 25.28 -19.86
N MET A 115 -14.28 25.95 -18.73
CA MET A 115 -15.32 26.94 -18.50
C MET A 115 -14.75 28.22 -17.87
N GLN A 116 -15.54 29.29 -17.89
CA GLN A 116 -15.20 30.52 -17.18
C GLN A 116 -15.43 30.34 -15.67
N VAL A 117 -14.68 31.09 -14.86
CA VAL A 117 -14.81 31.06 -13.39
C VAL A 117 -16.24 31.40 -12.94
N SER A 118 -16.91 32.31 -13.64
CA SER A 118 -18.33 32.64 -13.41
C SER A 118 -19.25 31.44 -13.61
N GLY A 119 -19.00 30.61 -14.63
CA GLY A 119 -19.77 29.40 -14.90
C GLY A 119 -19.58 28.35 -13.82
N LEU A 120 -18.34 28.18 -13.33
CA LEU A 120 -18.02 27.27 -12.23
C LEU A 120 -18.74 27.67 -10.92
N MET A 121 -18.74 28.96 -10.59
CA MET A 121 -19.40 29.48 -9.39
C MET A 121 -20.93 29.36 -9.43
N ASN A 122 -21.51 29.26 -10.63
CA ASN A 122 -22.95 29.09 -10.83
C ASN A 122 -23.40 27.62 -10.90
N LEU A 123 -22.49 26.65 -10.73
CA LEU A 123 -22.89 25.24 -10.72
C LEU A 123 -23.71 24.93 -9.47
N THR A 124 -24.87 24.31 -9.69
CA THR A 124 -25.74 23.82 -8.64
C THR A 124 -25.82 22.30 -8.69
N GLU A 125 -26.40 21.70 -7.65
CA GLU A 125 -26.76 20.29 -7.68
C GLU A 125 -27.62 19.98 -8.92
N GLY A 126 -27.29 18.90 -9.62
CA GLY A 126 -27.94 18.52 -10.88
C GLY A 126 -27.39 19.22 -12.15
N ALA A 127 -26.38 20.08 -12.05
CA ALA A 127 -25.76 20.68 -13.23
C ALA A 127 -25.01 19.64 -14.08
N ILE A 128 -25.25 19.65 -15.39
CA ILE A 128 -24.61 18.73 -16.36
C ILE A 128 -23.47 19.48 -17.07
N ILE A 129 -22.26 18.93 -17.00
CA ILE A 129 -21.07 19.48 -17.65
C ILE A 129 -20.74 18.64 -18.87
N ALA A 130 -20.72 19.26 -20.05
CA ALA A 130 -20.25 18.62 -21.26
C ALA A 130 -18.72 18.48 -21.23
N LEU A 131 -18.22 17.28 -21.50
CA LEU A 131 -16.81 16.98 -21.66
C LEU A 131 -16.41 17.07 -23.15
N ASP A 132 -15.12 17.21 -23.40
CA ASP A 132 -14.51 17.23 -24.73
C ASP A 132 -14.44 15.87 -25.43
N LYS A 133 -14.68 14.80 -24.67
CA LYS A 133 -14.54 13.40 -25.10
C LYS A 133 -15.81 12.84 -25.73
N LYS A 134 -15.70 12.09 -26.83
CA LYS A 134 -16.86 11.39 -27.44
C LYS A 134 -17.12 10.03 -26.80
N ILE A 135 -18.37 9.57 -26.91
CA ILE A 135 -18.77 8.22 -26.51
C ILE A 135 -18.00 7.20 -27.34
N GLY A 136 -17.39 6.23 -26.67
CA GLY A 136 -16.59 5.17 -27.30
C GLY A 136 -15.12 5.52 -27.53
N GLU A 137 -14.67 6.74 -27.21
CA GLU A 137 -13.24 7.07 -27.27
C GLU A 137 -12.48 6.56 -26.04
N PRO A 138 -11.28 5.98 -26.20
CA PRO A 138 -10.51 5.41 -25.10
C PRO A 138 -10.09 6.48 -24.09
N VAL A 139 -10.33 6.25 -22.80
CA VAL A 139 -10.01 7.13 -21.68
C VAL A 139 -8.51 7.37 -21.54
N GLU A 140 -8.17 8.52 -20.96
CA GLU A 140 -6.79 8.90 -20.76
C GLU A 140 -6.29 8.43 -19.39
N ILE A 141 -5.10 7.86 -19.37
CA ILE A 141 -4.46 7.38 -18.15
C ILE A 141 -3.27 8.29 -17.84
N THR A 142 -3.28 8.87 -16.65
CA THR A 142 -2.23 9.76 -16.17
C THR A 142 -1.65 9.28 -14.85
N VAL A 143 -0.36 9.53 -14.65
CA VAL A 143 0.34 9.26 -13.40
C VAL A 143 1.02 10.56 -13.00
N ASN A 144 0.73 11.09 -11.81
CA ASN A 144 1.27 12.37 -11.35
C ASN A 144 1.13 13.51 -12.39
N GLY A 145 -0.02 13.57 -13.10
CA GLY A 145 -0.29 14.57 -14.13
C GLY A 145 0.42 14.33 -15.47
N ARG A 146 1.18 13.25 -15.63
CA ARG A 146 1.78 12.85 -16.91
C ARG A 146 0.93 11.78 -17.59
N LYS A 147 0.56 12.03 -18.84
CA LYS A 147 -0.14 11.06 -19.69
C LYS A 147 0.78 9.88 -20.03
N ILE A 148 0.37 8.68 -19.62
CA ILE A 148 1.13 7.44 -19.85
C ILE A 148 0.48 6.53 -20.90
N GLY A 149 -0.81 6.72 -21.19
CA GLY A 149 -1.50 5.85 -22.13
C GLY A 149 -2.96 6.19 -22.37
N ARG A 150 -3.62 5.26 -23.08
CA ARG A 150 -5.06 5.25 -23.36
C ARG A 150 -5.62 3.86 -23.13
N GLY A 151 -6.87 3.77 -22.70
CA GLY A 151 -7.55 2.49 -22.49
C GLY A 151 -9.05 2.57 -22.65
N GLU A 152 -9.70 1.43 -22.76
CA GLU A 152 -11.15 1.30 -22.86
C GLU A 152 -11.73 0.89 -21.51
N ILE A 153 -12.86 1.49 -21.12
CA ILE A 153 -13.57 1.09 -19.90
C ILE A 153 -14.28 -0.23 -20.18
N THR A 154 -14.13 -1.20 -19.28
CA THR A 154 -14.79 -2.51 -19.33
C THR A 154 -15.26 -2.86 -17.93
N VAL A 155 -16.33 -3.63 -17.79
CA VAL A 155 -16.81 -4.11 -16.48
C VAL A 155 -15.98 -5.35 -16.09
N LEU A 156 -15.64 -5.51 -14.81
CA LEU A 156 -14.89 -6.69 -14.38
C LEU A 156 -15.75 -7.94 -14.53
N GLU A 157 -15.19 -9.03 -15.08
CA GLU A 157 -15.93 -10.30 -15.29
C GLU A 157 -16.49 -10.91 -14.01
N HIS A 158 -15.88 -10.61 -12.86
CA HIS A 158 -16.29 -11.16 -11.56
C HIS A 158 -17.14 -10.19 -10.74
N ASP A 159 -17.39 -8.96 -11.21
CA ASP A 159 -18.11 -7.94 -10.45
C ASP A 159 -18.68 -6.83 -11.35
N ASP A 160 -20.00 -6.85 -11.54
CA ASP A 160 -20.73 -5.91 -12.39
C ASP A 160 -20.77 -4.47 -11.85
N THR A 161 -20.40 -4.27 -10.59
CA THR A 161 -20.38 -2.94 -9.95
C THR A 161 -19.04 -2.22 -10.11
N ARG A 162 -18.01 -2.94 -10.55
CA ARG A 162 -16.65 -2.40 -10.67
C ARG A 162 -16.26 -2.16 -12.12
N PHE A 163 -15.73 -0.96 -12.34
CA PHE A 163 -15.10 -0.59 -13.60
C PHE A 163 -13.65 -1.08 -13.63
N GLY A 164 -13.28 -1.62 -14.78
CA GLY A 164 -11.92 -1.98 -15.16
C GLY A 164 -11.54 -1.19 -16.41
N ILE A 165 -10.23 -1.16 -16.69
CA ILE A 165 -9.70 -0.48 -17.86
C ILE A 165 -8.76 -1.41 -18.59
N LYS A 166 -9.10 -1.68 -19.85
CA LYS A 166 -8.25 -2.42 -20.76
C LYS A 166 -7.32 -1.42 -21.45
N LEU A 167 -6.01 -1.55 -21.23
CA LEU A 167 -5.05 -0.67 -21.90
C LEU A 167 -5.06 -0.94 -23.41
N THR A 168 -5.17 0.13 -24.19
CA THR A 168 -5.13 0.10 -25.66
C THR A 168 -3.76 0.56 -26.16
N GLU A 169 -3.21 1.63 -25.55
CA GLU A 169 -1.95 2.23 -25.95
C GLU A 169 -1.14 2.69 -24.74
N ILE A 170 0.18 2.52 -24.78
CA ILE A 170 1.12 3.01 -23.76
C ILE A 170 2.15 3.91 -24.44
N TYR A 171 2.32 5.11 -23.93
CA TYR A 171 3.37 6.03 -24.38
C TYR A 171 4.69 5.67 -23.73
N ASN A 172 5.72 5.48 -24.55
CA ASN A 172 7.06 5.24 -24.04
C ASN A 172 7.62 6.55 -23.44
N THR A 173 7.93 6.55 -22.15
CA THR A 173 8.53 7.69 -21.44
C THR A 173 10.06 7.76 -21.58
N LYS A 174 10.64 7.09 -22.59
CA LYS A 174 12.08 7.19 -22.88
C LYS A 174 12.42 8.56 -23.46
N LYS A 175 12.60 9.55 -22.58
CA LYS A 175 13.24 10.81 -22.93
C LYS A 175 14.74 10.53 -23.00
N SER A 176 15.26 10.52 -24.22
CA SER A 176 16.70 10.42 -24.51
C SER A 176 17.46 11.64 -24.01
#